data_AF-A0A212IYY3-F1
#
_entry.id   AF-A0A212IYY3-F1
#
_cell.length_a   1.000
_cell.length_b   1.000
_cell.length_c   1.000
_cell.angle_alpha   90.00
_cell.angle_beta   90.00
_cell.angle_gamma   90.00
#
_symmetry.space_group_name_H-M   'P 1'
#
loop_
_entity.id
_entity.type
_entity.pdbx_description
1 polymer ?
#
loop_
_entity_poly.entity_id
_entity_poly.type
_entity_poly.pdbx_seq_one_letter_code
_entity_poly.pdbx_strand_id
1 'polypeptide(L)'
;MIKKIFGIIFLIFAFIISITEIIRLPEVIGNIIGPIKMFSGELNDYETGLTLGHFIGQMFIIVLVSILILFGIKWIKRKNIE
;
A
#
# COMPACT_ATOMS: atom_id res chain seq x y z
N MET A 1 3.99 14.16 23.81
CA MET A 1 5.26 13.51 23.47
C MET A 1 5.05 12.16 22.77
N ILE A 2 4.35 11.19 23.39
CA ILE A 2 4.09 9.85 22.83
C ILE A 2 3.47 9.84 21.42
N LYS A 3 2.45 10.67 21.15
CA LYS A 3 1.80 10.72 19.82
C LYS A 3 2.77 11.11 18.69
N LYS A 4 3.74 11.99 18.97
CA LYS A 4 4.77 12.38 18.00
C LYS A 4 5.72 11.22 17.70
N ILE A 5 6.09 10.44 18.71
CA ILE A 5 6.92 9.22 18.55
C ILE A 5 6.20 8.22 17.65
N PHE A 6 4.93 7.93 17.93
CA PHE A 6 4.12 7.06 17.06
C PHE A 6 3.97 7.62 15.64
N GLY A 7 3.84 8.93 15.49
CA GLY A 7 3.78 9.55 14.18
C GLY A 7 5.05 9.33 13.36
N ILE A 8 6.23 9.46 13.98
CA ILE A 8 7.52 9.15 13.34
C ILE A 8 7.60 7.67 12.98
N ILE A 9 7.23 6.78 13.90
CA ILE A 9 7.22 5.33 13.66
C ILE A 9 6.35 4.98 12.45
N PHE A 10 5.15 5.56 12.33
CA PHE A 10 4.27 5.32 11.18
C PHE A 10 4.88 5.79 9.87
N LEU A 11 5.57 6.93 9.85
CA LEU A 11 6.27 7.39 8.65
C LEU A 11 7.45 6.49 8.28
N ILE A 12 8.19 5.97 9.27
CA ILE A 12 9.27 5.01 9.03
C ILE A 12 8.71 3.74 8.38
N PHE A 13 7.62 3.19 8.91
CA PHE A 13 6.97 2.01 8.31
C PHE A 13 6.44 2.31 6.91
N ALA A 14 5.78 3.44 6.69
CA ALA A 14 5.32 3.85 5.37
C ALA A 14 6.49 3.92 4.36
N PHE A 15 7.63 4.45 4.79
CA PHE A 15 8.83 4.54 3.97
C PHE A 15 9.42 3.16 3.62
N ILE A 16 9.55 2.27 4.60
CA ILE A 16 10.06 0.89 4.39
C ILE A 16 9.15 0.11 3.43
N ILE A 17 7.84 0.19 3.63
CA ILE A 17 6.87 -0.47 2.75
C ILE A 17 6.99 0.10 1.34
N SER A 18 7.04 1.43 1.20
CA SER A 18 7.17 2.09 -0.11
C SER A 18 8.46 1.67 -0.85
N ILE A 19 9.60 1.55 -0.15
CA ILE A 19 10.84 1.06 -0.76
C ILE A 19 10.68 -0.38 -1.25
N THR A 20 10.04 -1.23 -0.45
CA THR A 20 9.81 -2.64 -0.81
C THR A 20 8.98 -2.75 -2.09
N GLU A 21 7.95 -1.92 -2.23
CA GLU A 21 7.11 -1.84 -3.42
C GLU A 21 7.88 -1.29 -4.65
N ILE A 22 8.78 -0.33 -4.46
CA ILE A 22 9.65 0.17 -5.54
C ILE A 22 10.59 -0.92 -6.06
N ILE A 23 11.10 -1.78 -5.18
CA ILE A 23 11.94 -2.92 -5.61
C ILE A 23 11.12 -3.93 -6.41
N ARG A 24 9.85 -4.13 -6.03
CA ARG A 24 8.90 -5.04 -6.71
C ARG A 24 8.07 -4.37 -7.79
N LEU A 25 8.49 -3.20 -8.28
CA LEU A 25 7.71 -2.40 -9.23
C LEU A 25 7.21 -3.21 -10.46
N PRO A 26 7.98 -4.13 -11.06
CA PRO A 26 7.48 -4.95 -12.17
C PRO A 26 6.27 -5.82 -11.76
N GLU A 27 6.31 -6.42 -10.57
CA GLU A 27 5.20 -7.22 -10.03
C GLU A 27 3.99 -6.34 -9.73
N VAL A 28 4.22 -5.16 -9.14
CA VAL A 28 3.15 -4.19 -8.83
C VAL A 28 2.42 -3.77 -10.11
N ILE A 29 3.15 -3.45 -11.17
CA ILE A 29 2.58 -3.12 -12.48
C ILE A 29 1.79 -4.31 -13.03
N GLY A 30 2.34 -5.52 -12.93
CA GLY A 30 1.66 -6.77 -13.30
C GLY A 30 0.35 -6.97 -12.55
N ASN A 31 0.34 -6.71 -11.24
CA ASN A 31 -0.84 -6.84 -10.38
C ASN A 31 -1.93 -5.81 -10.74
N ILE A 32 -1.54 -4.60 -11.16
CA ILE A 32 -2.49 -3.54 -11.56
C ILE A 32 -3.08 -3.81 -12.96
N ILE A 33 -2.27 -4.33 -13.89
CA ILE A 33 -2.70 -4.61 -15.27
C ILE A 33 -3.40 -5.97 -15.38
N GLY A 34 -3.08 -6.92 -14.51
CA GLY A 34 -3.64 -8.27 -14.50
C GLY A 34 -5.18 -8.34 -14.60
N PRO A 35 -5.93 -7.53 -13.83
CA PRO A 35 -7.39 -7.45 -13.96
C PRO A 35 -7.89 -7.08 -15.37
N ILE A 36 -7.12 -6.30 -16.14
CA ILE A 36 -7.49 -5.95 -17.53
C ILE A 36 -7.49 -7.21 -18.41
N LYS A 37 -6.57 -8.15 -18.16
CA LYS A 37 -6.50 -9.45 -18.86
C LYS A 37 -7.60 -10.43 -18.45
N MET A 38 -8.32 -10.19 -17.36
CA MET A 38 -9.51 -10.99 -17.03
C MET A 38 -10.64 -10.72 -18.01
N PHE A 39 -10.76 -9.48 -18.49
CA PHE A 39 -11.81 -9.09 -19.43
C PHE A 39 -11.53 -9.51 -20.87
N SER A 40 -10.30 -9.94 -21.19
CA SER A 40 -9.96 -10.50 -22.52
C SER A 40 -10.32 -11.98 -22.66
N GLY A 41 -10.71 -12.67 -21.57
CA GLY A 41 -11.01 -14.10 -21.59
C GLY A 41 -9.79 -15.01 -21.75
N GLU A 42 -8.58 -14.46 -21.58
CA GLU A 42 -7.31 -15.19 -21.72
C GLU A 42 -6.93 -16.01 -20.49
N LEU A 43 -7.64 -15.83 -19.36
CA LEU A 43 -7.33 -16.45 -18.07
C LEU A 43 -8.37 -17.51 -17.71
N ASN A 44 -7.93 -18.63 -17.14
CA ASN A 44 -8.85 -19.61 -16.53
C ASN A 44 -9.36 -19.13 -15.16
N ASP A 45 -10.34 -19.84 -14.58
CA ASP A 45 -10.95 -19.49 -13.29
C ASP A 45 -9.94 -19.41 -12.14
N TYR A 46 -8.94 -20.30 -12.11
CA TYR A 46 -7.89 -20.31 -11.09
C TYR A 46 -6.95 -19.10 -11.22
N GLU A 47 -6.51 -18.80 -12.44
CA GLU A 47 -5.63 -17.67 -12.75
C GLU A 47 -6.32 -16.32 -12.49
N THR A 48 -7.63 -16.26 -12.76
CA THR A 48 -8.48 -15.12 -12.43
C THR A 48 -8.53 -14.90 -10.92
N GLY A 49 -8.77 -15.97 -10.14
CA GLY A 49 -8.75 -15.90 -8.67
C GLY A 49 -7.39 -15.42 -8.12
N LEU A 50 -6.30 -15.97 -8.64
CA LEU A 50 -4.93 -15.59 -8.26
C LEU A 50 -4.65 -14.11 -8.55
N THR A 51 -5.00 -13.67 -9.76
CA THR A 51 -4.75 -12.28 -10.20
C THR A 51 -5.60 -11.28 -9.41
N LEU A 52 -6.87 -11.62 -9.10
CA LEU A 52 -7.71 -10.81 -8.21
C LEU A 52 -7.13 -10.72 -6.80
N GLY A 53 -6.63 -11.84 -6.26
CA GLY A 53 -5.99 -11.87 -4.94
C GLY A 53 -4.78 -10.94 -4.88
N HIS A 54 -3.90 -11.00 -5.88
CA HIS A 54 -2.76 -10.09 -5.98
C HIS A 54 -3.17 -8.63 -6.12
N PHE A 55 -4.16 -8.32 -6.96
CA PHE A 55 -4.67 -6.97 -7.12
C PHE A 55 -5.25 -6.40 -5.82
N ILE A 56 -6.09 -7.17 -5.12
CA ILE A 56 -6.67 -6.78 -3.83
C ILE A 56 -5.58 -6.57 -2.78
N GLY A 57 -4.59 -7.47 -2.72
CA GLY A 57 -3.42 -7.33 -1.85
C GLY A 57 -2.66 -6.03 -2.12
N GLN A 58 -2.44 -5.71 -3.40
CA GLN A 58 -1.80 -4.46 -3.81
C GLN A 58 -2.60 -3.22 -3.35
N MET A 59 -3.91 -3.23 -3.55
CA MET A 59 -4.79 -2.15 -3.11
C MET A 59 -4.75 -1.98 -1.59
N PHE A 60 -4.72 -3.07 -0.83
CA PHE A 60 -4.58 -3.02 0.62
C PHE A 60 -3.28 -2.34 1.05
N ILE A 61 -2.15 -2.68 0.43
CA ILE A 61 -0.84 -2.07 0.72
C ILE A 61 -0.89 -0.56 0.47
N ILE A 62 -1.46 -0.12 -0.67
CA ILE A 62 -1.59 1.30 -1.01
C ILE A 62 -2.42 2.05 0.04
N VAL A 63 -3.55 1.48 0.44
CA VAL A 63 -4.42 2.06 1.48
C VAL A 63 -3.69 2.12 2.82
N LEU A 64 -2.99 1.05 3.20
CA LEU A 64 -2.22 0.99 4.45
C LEU A 64 -1.14 2.07 4.51
N VAL A 65 -0.34 2.21 3.44
CA VAL A 65 0.70 3.26 3.34
C VAL A 65 0.07 4.65 3.43
N SER A 66 -1.06 4.87 2.75
CA SER A 66 -1.78 6.15 2.79
C SER A 66 -2.25 6.49 4.21
N ILE A 67 -2.81 5.50 4.93
CA ILE A 67 -3.23 5.64 6.33
C ILE A 67 -2.02 5.97 7.21
N LEU A 68 -0.92 5.23 7.09
CA LEU A 68 0.31 5.47 7.88
C LEU A 68 0.85 6.88 7.66
N ILE A 69 0.85 7.38 6.43
CA ILE A 69 1.28 8.75 6.11
C ILE A 69 0.31 9.77 6.72
N LEU A 70 -0.99 9.60 6.52
CA LEU A 70 -2.01 10.53 7.05
C LEU A 70 -1.95 10.64 8.57
N PHE A 71 -1.91 9.51 9.28
CA PHE A 71 -1.82 9.50 10.74
C PHE A 71 -0.44 9.95 11.23
N GLY A 72 0.64 9.55 10.55
CA GLY A 72 2.00 9.99 10.83
C GLY A 72 2.13 11.50 10.82
N ILE A 73 1.71 12.14 9.72
CA ILE A 73 1.72 13.60 9.57
C ILE A 73 0.78 14.26 10.58
N LYS A 74 -0.46 13.74 10.75
CA LYS A 74 -1.45 14.32 11.68
C LYS A 74 -0.93 14.38 13.11
N TRP A 75 -0.21 13.36 13.57
CA TRP A 75 0.31 13.31 14.94
C TRP A 75 1.60 14.09 15.13
N ILE A 76 2.43 14.25 14.09
CA ILE A 76 3.60 15.13 14.12
C ILE A 76 3.19 16.61 14.09
N LYS A 77 2.24 16.97 13.21
CA LYS A 77 1.75 18.34 13.02
C LYS A 77 0.85 18.85 14.15
N ARG A 78 0.37 18.00 15.07
CA ARG A 78 -0.24 18.47 16.31
C ARG A 78 0.82 19.22 17.13
N LYS A 79 0.85 20.54 16.94
CA LYS A 79 1.50 21.50 17.84
C LYS A 79 0.98 21.16 19.25
N ASN A 80 1.88 21.05 20.22
CA ASN A 80 1.49 21.11 21.62
C ASN A 80 0.77 22.45 21.76
N ILE A 81 -0.56 22.43 21.78
CA ILE A 81 -1.30 23.44 22.52
C ILE A 81 -1.05 22.98 23.96
N GLU A 82 -0.27 23.79 24.65
CA GLU A 82 0.26 23.59 26.00
C GLU A 82 -0.82 23.12 26.99
#